data_AF-A0A821EI90-F1
#
_entry.id   AF-A0A821EI90-F1
#
_cell.length_a   1.000
_cell.length_b   1.000
_cell.length_c   1.000
_cell.angle_alpha   90.00
_cell.angle_beta   90.00
_cell.angle_gamma   90.00
#
_symmetry.space_group_name_H-M   'P 1'
#
loop_
_entity.id
_entity.type
_entity.pdbx_description
1 polymer ?
#
loop_
_entity_poly.entity_id
_entity_poly.type
_entity_poly.pdbx_seq_one_letter_code
_entity_poly.pdbx_strand_id
1 'polypeptide(L)'
;MGCGVLYTTYTQQDIDTEIAALTPRLPVAVLMNGGIIKLEGANGFFNPNSLLDPSWLKGRMTPRQYYEAIDYINKCTGYTHIGLTRAFPVYERQMRQQLRVQAGTAAVQTINENNPSVHFTYQQTAESKAMDTSWSTDPAMRYMQQRRAPIGHSSVTELYITVN
;
A
#
# COMPACT_ATOMS: atom_id res chain seq x y z
N MET A 1 -37.25 20.25 -1.62
CA MET A 1 -36.68 18.98 -1.14
C MET A 1 -35.18 19.07 -1.32
N GLY A 2 -34.43 19.29 -0.24
CA GLY A 2 -32.98 19.39 -0.31
C GLY A 2 -32.37 18.00 -0.43
N CYS A 3 -31.80 17.66 -1.58
CA CYS A 3 -30.89 16.52 -1.69
C CYS A 3 -29.62 16.87 -0.90
N GLY A 4 -29.63 16.56 0.40
CA GLY A 4 -28.41 16.57 1.20
C GLY A 4 -27.50 15.48 0.67
N VAL A 5 -26.50 15.87 -0.13
CA VAL A 5 -25.38 14.98 -0.44
C VAL A 5 -24.67 14.76 0.89
N LEU A 6 -24.89 13.60 1.52
CA LEU A 6 -24.13 13.19 2.69
C LEU A 6 -22.70 12.92 2.20
N TYR A 7 -21.83 13.91 2.38
CA TYR A 7 -20.40 13.76 2.16
C TYR A 7 -19.85 12.82 3.22
N THR A 8 -19.86 11.52 2.94
CA THR A 8 -19.24 10.52 3.80
C THR A 8 -17.72 10.73 3.78
N THR A 9 -17.11 10.80 4.95
CA THR A 9 -15.65 10.84 5.12
C THR A 9 -15.10 9.43 5.32
N TYR A 10 -13.79 9.26 5.20
CA TYR A 10 -13.13 8.02 5.62
C TYR A 10 -13.06 7.94 7.14
N THR A 11 -13.48 6.80 7.69
CA THR A 11 -13.24 6.42 9.08
C THR A 11 -12.05 5.46 9.15
N GLN A 12 -11.52 5.23 10.34
CA GLN A 12 -10.49 4.22 10.55
C GLN A 12 -10.93 2.83 10.06
N GLN A 13 -12.17 2.43 10.37
CA GLN A 13 -12.72 1.13 9.94
C GLN A 13 -12.76 0.99 8.41
N ASP A 14 -13.04 2.07 7.68
CA ASP A 14 -13.03 2.04 6.21
C ASP A 14 -11.63 1.78 5.67
N ILE A 15 -10.62 2.46 6.25
CA ILE A 15 -9.23 2.28 5.84
C ILE A 15 -8.74 0.88 6.20
N ASP A 16 -9.03 0.38 7.40
CA ASP A 16 -8.67 -0.98 7.81
C ASP A 16 -9.30 -2.02 6.88
N THR A 17 -10.55 -1.79 6.45
CA THR A 17 -11.24 -2.66 5.49
C THR A 17 -10.59 -2.58 4.10
N GLU A 18 -10.19 -1.39 3.65
CA GLU A 18 -9.47 -1.20 2.37
C GLU A 18 -8.13 -1.94 2.39
N ILE A 19 -7.33 -1.77 3.45
CA ILE A 19 -6.05 -2.46 3.63
C ILE A 19 -6.25 -3.98 3.63
N ALA A 20 -7.21 -4.50 4.41
CA ALA A 20 -7.49 -5.93 4.49
C ALA A 20 -7.97 -6.52 3.15
N ALA A 21 -8.70 -5.73 2.35
CA ALA A 21 -9.21 -6.17 1.06
C ALA A 21 -8.14 -6.13 -0.06
N LEU A 22 -7.23 -5.17 0.00
CA LEU A 22 -6.22 -4.92 -1.02
C LEU A 22 -4.94 -5.71 -0.79
N THR A 23 -4.40 -5.69 0.44
CA THR A 23 -3.05 -6.20 0.73
C THR A 23 -2.83 -7.66 0.33
N PRO A 24 -3.77 -8.61 0.47
CA PRO A 24 -3.54 -10.00 0.07
C PRO A 24 -3.45 -10.21 -1.45
N ARG A 25 -3.83 -9.20 -2.24
CA ARG A 25 -3.81 -9.23 -3.71
C ARG A 25 -2.56 -8.56 -4.29
N LEU A 26 -1.76 -7.91 -3.46
CA LEU A 26 -0.54 -7.26 -3.91
C LEU A 26 0.57 -8.29 -4.12
N PRO A 27 1.55 -8.00 -4.99
CA PRO A 27 2.64 -8.92 -5.31
C PRO A 27 3.40 -9.42 -4.07
N VAL A 28 3.96 -10.61 -4.21
CA VAL A 28 4.93 -11.17 -3.26
C VAL A 28 6.28 -10.47 -3.40
N ALA A 29 7.09 -10.53 -2.35
CA ALA A 29 8.39 -9.90 -2.29
C ALA A 29 9.38 -10.66 -3.17
N VAL A 30 10.30 -9.93 -3.79
CA VAL A 30 11.34 -10.50 -4.65
C VAL A 30 12.69 -10.25 -3.98
N LEU A 31 13.48 -11.31 -3.82
CA LEU A 31 14.88 -11.18 -3.42
C LEU A 31 15.72 -10.77 -4.65
N MET A 32 16.30 -9.59 -4.59
CA MET A 32 17.20 -9.06 -5.62
C MET A 32 18.65 -9.47 -5.34
N ASN A 33 19.48 -9.44 -6.39
CA ASN A 33 20.92 -9.62 -6.28
C ASN A 33 21.50 -8.63 -5.25
N GLY A 34 22.38 -9.11 -4.36
CA GLY A 34 22.94 -8.31 -3.26
C GLY A 34 22.19 -8.42 -1.93
N GLY A 35 21.13 -9.24 -1.84
CA GLY A 35 20.42 -9.48 -0.58
C GLY A 35 19.44 -8.36 -0.22
N ILE A 36 18.95 -7.63 -1.22
CA ILE A 36 17.91 -6.62 -1.08
C ILE A 36 16.55 -7.28 -1.33
N ILE A 37 15.61 -7.10 -0.42
CA ILE A 37 14.24 -7.58 -0.59
C ILE A 37 13.42 -6.43 -1.16
N LYS A 38 12.80 -6.62 -2.32
CA LYS A 38 11.93 -5.65 -2.99
C LYS A 38 10.47 -6.04 -2.79
N LEU A 39 9.65 -5.09 -2.39
CA LEU A 39 8.20 -5.19 -2.37
C LEU A 39 7.61 -4.19 -3.36
N GLU A 40 6.67 -4.64 -4.18
CA GLU A 40 5.85 -3.77 -5.01
C GLU A 40 4.46 -3.62 -4.39
N GLY A 41 4.00 -2.39 -4.33
CA GLY A 41 2.77 -1.97 -3.67
C GLY A 41 1.91 -1.08 -4.54
N ALA A 42 0.66 -0.90 -4.12
CA ALA A 42 -0.32 -0.05 -4.79
C ALA A 42 -0.81 1.03 -3.83
N ASN A 43 -0.79 2.28 -4.29
CA ASN A 43 -1.27 3.44 -3.52
C ASN A 43 -0.60 3.56 -2.13
N GLY A 44 0.68 3.17 -2.04
CA GLY A 44 1.47 3.16 -0.81
C GLY A 44 1.22 1.98 0.13
N PHE A 45 0.37 1.02 -0.23
CA PHE A 45 0.17 -0.21 0.52
C PHE A 45 1.01 -1.36 -0.01
N PHE A 46 1.45 -2.25 0.86
CA PHE A 46 2.22 -3.46 0.56
C PHE A 46 1.59 -4.69 1.20
N ASN A 47 1.83 -5.88 0.65
CA ASN A 47 1.40 -7.13 1.27
C ASN A 47 2.32 -7.47 2.46
N PRO A 48 1.83 -7.53 3.71
CA PRO A 48 2.65 -7.93 4.86
C PRO A 48 3.13 -9.38 4.75
N ASN A 49 2.35 -10.26 4.13
CA ASN A 49 2.68 -11.67 3.94
C ASN A 49 3.46 -11.92 2.64
N SER A 50 4.13 -10.90 2.11
CA SER A 50 4.84 -10.99 0.82
C SER A 50 6.16 -11.75 0.91
N LEU A 51 6.73 -11.93 2.11
CA LEU A 51 7.98 -12.66 2.31
C LEU A 51 7.80 -14.15 2.02
N LEU A 52 8.50 -14.66 0.99
CA LEU A 52 8.42 -16.06 0.60
C LEU A 52 9.30 -16.98 1.46
N ASP A 53 10.44 -16.47 1.93
CA ASP A 53 11.37 -17.23 2.76
C ASP A 53 11.92 -16.35 3.90
N PRO A 54 11.65 -16.72 5.18
CA PRO A 54 12.21 -16.07 6.36
C PRO A 54 13.74 -15.93 6.36
N SER A 55 14.46 -16.83 5.68
CA SER A 55 15.93 -16.82 5.61
C SER A 55 16.49 -15.53 4.99
N TRP A 56 15.69 -14.83 4.17
CA TRP A 56 16.09 -13.56 3.54
C TRP A 56 16.36 -12.45 4.55
N LEU A 57 15.76 -12.54 5.74
CA LEU A 57 15.99 -11.61 6.84
C LEU A 57 17.31 -11.87 7.58
N LYS A 58 18.02 -12.97 7.25
CA LYS A 58 19.34 -13.35 7.80
C LYS A 58 19.44 -13.29 9.33
N GLY A 59 18.33 -13.53 10.04
CA GLY A 59 18.25 -13.42 11.49
C GLY A 59 18.38 -12.00 12.06
N ARG A 60 18.46 -10.97 11.21
CA ARG A 60 18.52 -9.55 11.61
C ARG A 60 17.17 -8.96 12.00
N MET A 61 16.11 -9.62 11.54
CA MET A 61 14.72 -9.32 11.82
C MET A 61 13.93 -10.62 11.83
N THR A 62 12.99 -10.76 12.76
CA THR A 62 12.06 -11.90 12.78
C THR A 62 10.95 -11.70 11.74
N PRO A 63 10.32 -12.77 11.22
CA PRO A 63 9.18 -12.64 10.31
C PRO A 63 8.04 -11.80 10.90
N ARG A 64 7.82 -11.91 12.21
CA ARG A 64 6.82 -11.11 12.93
C ARG A 64 7.13 -9.61 12.87
N GLN A 65 8.36 -9.21 13.16
CA GLN A 65 8.79 -7.81 13.08
C GLN A 65 8.66 -7.27 11.66
N TYR A 66 8.94 -8.10 10.65
CA TYR A 66 8.73 -7.75 9.24
C TYR A 66 7.24 -7.52 8.93
N TYR A 67 6.34 -8.40 9.39
CA TYR A 67 4.89 -8.22 9.21
C TYR A 67 4.38 -6.95 9.90
N GLU A 68 4.81 -6.73 11.15
CA GLU A 68 4.44 -5.54 11.94
C GLU A 68 4.97 -4.26 11.30
N ALA A 69 6.18 -4.26 10.73
CA ALA A 69 6.74 -3.11 10.03
C ALA A 69 5.94 -2.74 8.78
N ILE A 70 5.54 -3.72 7.96
CA ILE A 70 4.74 -3.46 6.76
C ILE A 70 3.32 -3.00 7.13
N ASP A 71 2.70 -3.65 8.11
CA ASP A 71 1.38 -3.25 8.61
C ASP A 71 1.39 -1.83 9.17
N TYR A 72 2.46 -1.45 9.88
CA TYR A 72 2.66 -0.08 10.36
C TYR A 72 2.75 0.93 9.20
N ILE A 73 3.54 0.64 8.15
CA ILE A 73 3.62 1.50 6.96
C ILE A 73 2.23 1.65 6.31
N ASN A 74 1.52 0.54 6.13
CA ASN A 74 0.18 0.54 5.54
C ASN A 74 -0.80 1.42 6.33
N LYS A 75 -0.81 1.28 7.66
CA LYS A 75 -1.65 2.10 8.56
C LYS A 75 -1.29 3.56 8.48
N CYS A 76 -0.02 3.92 8.60
CA CYS A 76 0.43 5.31 8.48
C CYS A 76 -0.01 5.93 7.14
N THR A 77 0.21 5.22 6.03
CA THR A 77 -0.22 5.68 4.70
C THR A 77 -1.74 5.85 4.62
N GLY A 78 -2.52 4.84 5.04
CA GLY A 78 -3.97 4.87 4.93
C GLY A 78 -4.63 5.90 5.85
N TYR A 79 -4.12 6.05 7.08
CA TYR A 79 -4.73 6.90 8.10
C TYR A 79 -4.61 8.39 7.79
N THR A 80 -3.73 8.79 6.86
CA THR A 80 -3.69 10.16 6.32
C THR A 80 -5.01 10.62 5.71
N HIS A 81 -5.89 9.70 5.33
CA HIS A 81 -7.17 10.01 4.70
C HIS A 81 -8.36 10.03 5.67
N ILE A 82 -8.17 9.64 6.93
CA ILE A 82 -9.23 9.69 7.94
C ILE A 82 -9.74 11.14 8.05
N GLY A 83 -11.08 11.29 8.03
CA GLY A 83 -11.74 12.59 8.04
C GLY A 83 -11.80 13.29 6.68
N LEU A 84 -11.10 12.83 5.65
CA LEU A 84 -11.23 13.36 4.30
C LEU A 84 -12.49 12.83 3.61
N THR A 85 -13.13 13.68 2.79
CA THR A 85 -14.30 13.29 2.00
C THR A 85 -13.96 12.18 1.00
N ARG A 86 -14.83 11.17 0.88
CA ARG A 86 -14.68 10.07 -0.10
C ARG A 86 -14.96 10.50 -1.53
N ALA A 87 -15.91 11.41 -1.71
CA ALA A 87 -16.17 12.09 -2.97
C ALA A 87 -15.25 13.32 -3.08
N PHE A 88 -14.21 13.23 -3.89
CA PHE A 88 -13.27 14.33 -4.08
C PHE A 88 -12.99 14.57 -5.57
N PRO A 89 -12.77 15.83 -5.96
CA PRO A 89 -12.47 16.20 -7.34
C PRO A 89 -11.08 15.73 -7.76
N VAL A 90 -10.88 15.55 -9.07
CA VAL A 90 -9.64 15.01 -9.65
C VAL A 90 -8.39 15.80 -9.24
N TYR A 91 -8.49 17.11 -9.06
CA TYR A 91 -7.36 17.96 -8.69
C TYR A 91 -6.82 17.66 -7.27
N GLU A 92 -7.62 17.09 -6.36
CA GLU A 92 -7.14 16.69 -5.03
C GLU A 92 -6.33 15.39 -5.04
N ARG A 93 -6.31 14.63 -6.16
CA ARG A 93 -5.62 13.34 -6.26
C ARG A 93 -4.14 13.46 -5.92
N GLN A 94 -3.47 14.46 -6.49
CA GLN A 94 -2.03 14.65 -6.30
C GLN A 94 -1.69 14.97 -4.84
N MET A 95 -2.45 15.88 -4.21
CA MET A 95 -2.27 16.21 -2.79
C MET A 95 -2.48 14.98 -1.91
N ARG A 96 -3.57 14.22 -2.13
CA ARG A 96 -3.85 12.99 -1.36
C ARG A 96 -2.78 11.93 -1.54
N GLN A 97 -2.18 11.86 -2.72
CA GLN A 97 -1.06 10.97 -2.98
C GLN A 97 0.22 11.45 -2.27
N GLN A 98 0.50 12.75 -2.27
CA GLN A 98 1.63 13.32 -1.53
C GLN A 98 1.53 13.06 -0.03
N LEU A 99 0.33 13.18 0.56
CA LEU A 99 0.10 12.81 1.97
C LEU A 99 0.49 11.37 2.25
N ARG A 100 0.06 10.43 1.39
CA ARG A 100 0.39 9.00 1.50
C ARG A 100 1.90 8.75 1.45
N VAL A 101 2.59 9.42 0.53
CA VAL A 101 4.05 9.29 0.37
C VAL A 101 4.78 9.84 1.58
N GLN A 102 4.41 11.04 2.05
CA GLN A 102 5.03 11.64 3.23
C GLN A 102 4.86 10.74 4.46
N ALA A 103 3.67 10.18 4.67
CA ALA A 103 3.42 9.26 5.78
C ALA A 103 4.17 7.93 5.64
N GLY A 104 4.26 7.37 4.43
CA GLY A 104 5.03 6.16 4.16
C GLY A 104 6.53 6.35 4.42
N THR A 105 7.10 7.46 3.93
CA THR A 105 8.50 7.83 4.18
C THR A 105 8.78 8.06 5.67
N ALA A 106 7.90 8.77 6.37
CA ALA A 106 8.04 9.01 7.81
C ALA A 106 7.96 7.68 8.61
N ALA A 107 7.04 6.79 8.25
CA ALA A 107 6.92 5.47 8.88
C ALA A 107 8.19 4.64 8.70
N VAL A 108 8.76 4.63 7.49
CA VAL A 108 10.04 3.97 7.21
C VAL A 108 11.19 4.57 8.01
N GLN A 109 11.24 5.90 8.16
CA GLN A 109 12.24 6.54 9.00
C GLN A 109 12.13 6.08 10.46
N THR A 110 10.92 6.05 11.03
CA THR A 110 10.68 5.54 12.38
C THR A 110 11.09 4.07 12.52
N ILE A 111 10.81 3.23 11.52
CA ILE A 111 11.24 1.81 11.54
C ILE A 111 12.77 1.71 11.56
N ASN A 112 13.46 2.48 10.71
CA ASN A 112 14.92 2.48 10.61
C ASN A 112 15.61 2.94 11.90
N GLU A 113 15.07 3.96 12.57
CA GLU A 113 15.57 4.44 13.87
C GLU A 113 15.49 3.35 14.95
N ASN A 114 14.49 2.47 14.86
CA ASN A 114 14.26 1.39 15.83
C ASN A 114 14.92 0.05 15.43
N ASN A 115 15.45 -0.09 14.22
CA ASN A 115 16.01 -1.33 13.69
C ASN A 115 17.33 -1.09 12.93
N PRO A 116 18.45 -0.85 13.61
CA PRO A 116 19.72 -0.50 12.93
C PRO A 116 20.31 -1.64 12.08
N SER A 117 19.86 -2.88 12.27
CA SER A 117 20.31 -4.06 11.52
C SER A 117 19.64 -4.23 10.15
N VAL A 118 18.55 -3.50 9.89
CA VAL A 118 17.78 -3.59 8.64
C VAL A 118 17.40 -2.19 8.19
N HIS A 119 17.64 -1.88 6.93
CA HIS A 119 17.34 -0.57 6.37
C HIS A 119 16.21 -0.66 5.35
N PHE A 120 15.13 0.06 5.61
CA PHE A 120 13.98 0.20 4.71
C PHE A 120 14.14 1.48 3.89
N THR A 121 13.78 1.42 2.60
CA THR A 121 13.77 2.56 1.69
C THR A 121 12.44 2.59 0.95
N TYR A 122 11.67 3.66 1.18
CA TYR A 122 10.38 3.90 0.52
C TYR A 122 10.57 4.71 -0.75
N GLN A 123 10.08 4.21 -1.89
CA GLN A 123 10.13 4.91 -3.16
C GLN A 123 8.76 4.90 -3.83
N GLN A 124 8.31 6.06 -4.29
CA GLN A 124 7.15 6.13 -5.18
C GLN A 124 7.64 6.35 -6.60
N THR A 125 7.29 5.44 -7.52
CA THR A 125 7.61 5.60 -8.93
C THR A 125 6.53 6.46 -9.60
N ALA A 126 6.96 7.42 -10.44
CA ALA A 126 6.04 8.24 -11.24
C ALA A 126 5.28 7.41 -12.30
N GLU A 127 5.73 6.19 -12.57
CA GLU A 127 5.03 5.26 -13.44
C GLU A 127 3.74 4.78 -12.77
N SER A 128 2.61 5.23 -13.31
CA SER A 128 1.39 4.43 -13.29
C SER A 128 1.65 3.20 -14.16
N LYS A 129 2.38 2.18 -13.66
CA LYS A 129 2.22 0.87 -14.29
C LYS A 129 0.75 0.53 -14.08
N ALA A 130 0.08 0.11 -15.15
CA ALA A 130 -1.10 -0.71 -14.96
C ALA A 130 -0.59 -1.91 -14.16
N MET A 131 -0.68 -1.85 -12.83
CA MET A 131 -0.57 -3.05 -12.04
C MET A 131 -1.66 -3.93 -12.60
N ASP A 132 -1.24 -5.00 -13.28
CA ASP A 132 -2.11 -5.99 -13.87
C ASP A 132 -2.74 -6.81 -12.75
N THR A 133 -3.53 -6.12 -11.93
CA THR A 133 -4.66 -6.70 -11.24
C THR A 133 -5.77 -6.79 -12.29
N SER A 134 -5.53 -7.54 -13.38
CA SER A 134 -6.58 -7.87 -14.33
C SER A 134 -7.67 -8.62 -13.59
N TRP A 135 -8.70 -7.86 -13.23
CA TRP A 135 -10.04 -8.37 -13.38
C TRP A 135 -10.20 -8.62 -14.88
N SER A 136 -10.20 -9.90 -15.26
CA SER A 136 -10.56 -10.43 -16.57
C SER A 136 -11.24 -9.38 -17.47
N THR A 137 -10.59 -9.08 -18.60
CA THR A 137 -11.13 -8.21 -19.66
C THR A 137 -12.32 -8.82 -20.40
N ASP A 138 -12.77 -10.03 -20.03
CA ASP A 138 -13.93 -10.70 -20.60
C ASP A 138 -15.24 -9.89 -20.38
N PRO A 139 -15.91 -9.42 -21.45
CA PRO A 139 -17.17 -8.70 -21.38
C PRO A 139 -18.28 -9.46 -20.64
N ALA A 140 -18.26 -10.80 -20.63
CA ALA A 140 -19.26 -11.62 -19.96
C ALA A 140 -19.16 -11.56 -18.43
N MET A 141 -17.94 -11.36 -17.89
CA MET A 141 -17.68 -11.30 -16.45
C MET A 141 -18.08 -9.94 -15.83
N ARG A 142 -18.25 -8.89 -16.65
CA ARG A 142 -18.69 -7.56 -16.19
C ARG A 142 -20.13 -7.54 -15.66
N TYR A 143 -21.00 -8.38 -16.22
CA TYR A 143 -22.41 -8.42 -15.83
C TYR A 143 -22.64 -9.05 -14.45
N MET A 144 -21.72 -9.90 -13.97
CA MET A 144 -21.80 -10.49 -12.62
C MET A 144 -21.16 -9.60 -11.53
N GLN A 145 -20.41 -8.56 -11.91
CA GLN A 145 -19.63 -7.72 -10.99
C GLN A 145 -20.27 -6.34 -10.69
N GLN A 146 -21.59 -6.19 -10.85
CA GLN A 146 -22.35 -4.93 -10.71
C GLN A 146 -22.23 -4.16 -9.37
N ARG A 147 -21.26 -4.48 -8.50
CA ARG A 147 -20.97 -3.76 -7.25
C ARG A 147 -19.48 -3.50 -6.97
N ARG A 148 -18.55 -3.68 -7.92
CA ARG A 148 -17.12 -3.45 -7.64
C ARG A 148 -16.49 -2.54 -8.69
N ALA A 149 -16.27 -1.29 -8.30
CA ALA A 149 -15.63 -0.28 -9.13
C ALA A 149 -14.16 -0.66 -9.41
N PRO A 150 -13.64 -0.34 -10.61
CA PRO A 150 -12.22 -0.48 -10.90
C PRO A 150 -11.40 0.36 -9.91
N ILE A 151 -10.31 -0.20 -9.39
CA ILE A 151 -9.29 0.59 -8.71
C ILE A 151 -8.64 1.42 -9.81
N GLY A 152 -9.04 2.69 -9.93
CA GLY A 152 -8.46 3.61 -10.91
C GLY A 152 -6.95 3.74 -10.72
N HIS A 153 -6.25 4.20 -11.77
CA HIS A 153 -4.81 4.50 -11.82
C HIS A 153 -4.11 4.47 -10.45
N SER A 154 -3.59 3.30 -10.08
CA SER A 154 -2.82 3.17 -8.86
C SER A 154 -1.42 3.70 -9.08
N SER A 155 -0.91 4.48 -8.13
CA SER A 155 0.53 4.77 -8.13
C SER A 155 1.26 3.51 -7.67
N VAL A 156 2.24 3.06 -8.45
CA VAL A 156 3.14 2.00 -7.99
C VAL A 156 4.04 2.57 -6.90
N THR A 157 4.19 1.82 -5.83
CA THR A 157 5.09 2.14 -4.73
C THR A 157 6.03 0.96 -4.52
N GLU A 158 7.29 1.23 -4.31
CA GLU A 158 8.32 0.23 -4.08
C GLU A 158 8.90 0.42 -2.69
N LEU A 159 9.07 -0.69 -1.97
CA LEU A 159 9.76 -0.72 -0.68
C LEU A 159 10.95 -1.66 -0.82
N TYR A 160 12.12 -1.14 -0.55
CA TYR A 160 13.37 -1.90 -0.54
C TYR A 160 13.81 -2.13 0.89
N ILE A 161 14.27 -3.34 1.20
CA ILE A 161 14.74 -3.72 2.52
C ILE A 161 16.14 -4.31 2.35
N THR A 162 17.12 -3.61 2.91
CA THR A 162 18.52 -4.01 2.90
C THR A 162 18.88 -4.58 4.26
N VAL A 163 19.40 -5.80 4.28
CA VAL A 163 19.81 -6.49 5.49
C VAL A 163 21.34 -6.48 5.59
N ASN A 164 21.87 -5.71 6.55
CA ASN A 164 23.31 -5.53 6.80
C ASN A 164 23.87 -6.58 7.77
#